data_AF-A0AAW1ZNB3-F1
#
_entry.id   AF-A0AAW1ZNB3-F1
#
_cell.length_a   1.000
_cell.length_b   1.000
_cell.length_c   1.000
_cell.angle_alpha   90.00
_cell.angle_beta   90.00
_cell.angle_gamma   90.00
#
_symmetry.space_group_name_H-M   'P 1'
#
loop_
_entity.id
_entity.type
_entity.pdbx_description
1 polymer ?
#
loop_
_entity_poly.entity_id
_entity_poly.type
_entity_poly.pdbx_seq_one_letter_code
_entity_poly.pdbx_strand_id
1 'polypeptide(L)'
;MKFTVFLSGLLLLFLLPDWTEGDDTVDINTLARIINFFEQNYKRVNNDGVERQYAAAINVPKHQCQQNFIPEQNNFLTQENAENVKNAITDETNALYQGSELIAAGTRKMNKYNRHSESLLFISVDTSPMTNLLNKRKDGCSIFYTLNSPCVDSCLGSDSHSIINGLEQWKDHDGIKAFVFKDFWKFDKEKDLQTKFKQIVAHVPLFRCVSENQCYACKGEGNTAIDAHCLP
;
A
#
# COMPACT_ATOMS: atom_id res chain seq x y z
N MET A 1 54.40 -1.03 56.40
CA MET A 1 53.36 -0.04 56.05
C MET A 1 53.48 0.31 54.58
N LYS A 2 52.65 -0.30 53.73
CA LYS A 2 52.39 0.09 52.33
C LYS A 2 50.94 -0.27 52.03
N PHE A 3 50.15 0.74 51.67
CA PHE A 3 48.76 0.60 51.24
C PHE A 3 48.72 0.10 49.80
N THR A 4 47.76 -0.77 49.51
CA THR A 4 47.31 -0.99 48.12
C THR A 4 45.82 -1.26 48.17
N VAL A 5 45.06 -0.22 47.86
CA VAL A 5 43.61 -0.28 47.65
C VAL A 5 43.40 -0.69 46.19
N PHE A 6 42.83 -1.86 45.94
CA PHE A 6 42.30 -2.19 44.63
C PHE A 6 40.80 -1.94 44.64
N LEU A 7 40.42 -0.84 43.98
CA LEU A 7 39.05 -0.47 43.66
C LEU A 7 38.61 -1.34 42.47
N SER A 8 38.04 -2.52 42.72
CA SER A 8 37.41 -3.30 41.66
C SER A 8 36.02 -2.73 41.39
N GLY A 9 35.96 -1.86 40.39
CA GLY A 9 34.72 -1.28 39.87
C GLY A 9 33.76 -2.36 39.39
N LEU A 10 32.55 -2.34 39.96
CA LEU A 10 31.41 -3.12 39.53
C LEU A 10 30.93 -2.57 38.17
N LEU A 11 31.31 -3.22 37.07
CA LEU A 11 30.76 -2.91 35.75
C LEU A 11 29.36 -3.51 35.66
N LEU A 12 28.34 -2.76 36.10
CA LEU A 12 26.95 -3.02 35.78
C LEU A 12 26.77 -2.81 34.27
N LEU A 13 27.05 -3.86 33.50
CA LEU A 13 26.55 -4.00 32.13
C LEU A 13 25.02 -3.97 32.22
N PHE A 14 24.44 -2.82 31.89
CA PHE A 14 23.04 -2.73 31.55
C PHE A 14 22.80 -3.73 30.41
N LEU A 15 22.20 -4.87 30.75
CA LEU A 15 21.40 -5.66 29.82
C LEU A 15 20.22 -4.75 29.48
N LEU A 16 20.45 -3.77 28.61
CA LEU A 16 19.38 -3.19 27.83
C LEU A 16 18.76 -4.40 27.11
N PRO A 17 17.47 -4.71 27.33
CA PRO A 17 16.81 -5.63 26.42
C PRO A 17 17.06 -5.05 25.04
N ASP A 18 17.71 -5.82 24.16
CA ASP A 18 17.63 -5.57 22.73
C ASP A 18 16.15 -5.34 22.47
N TRP A 19 15.80 -4.09 22.20
CA TRP A 19 14.50 -3.74 21.69
C TRP A 19 14.47 -4.42 20.33
N THR A 20 13.95 -5.64 20.30
CA THR A 20 13.42 -6.22 19.08
C THR A 20 12.32 -5.26 18.65
N GLU A 21 12.64 -4.36 17.72
CA GLU A 21 11.62 -3.66 16.94
C GLU A 21 10.61 -4.72 16.54
N GLY A 22 9.38 -4.59 17.06
CA GLY A 22 8.30 -5.50 16.75
C GLY A 22 8.17 -5.59 15.23
N ASP A 23 8.02 -6.82 14.75
CA ASP A 23 7.91 -7.24 13.36
C ASP A 23 6.63 -6.67 12.70
N ASP A 24 6.54 -5.35 12.61
CA ASP A 24 5.40 -4.56 12.12
C ASP A 24 5.51 -4.32 10.60
N THR A 25 6.12 -5.28 9.92
CA THR A 25 6.19 -5.31 8.46
C THR A 25 5.23 -6.36 7.91
N VAL A 26 4.74 -6.14 6.69
CA VAL A 26 3.91 -7.14 6.02
C VAL A 26 4.77 -8.34 5.65
N ASP A 27 4.31 -9.57 5.90
CA ASP A 27 4.97 -10.75 5.35
C ASP A 27 4.81 -10.74 3.83
N ILE A 28 5.91 -10.71 3.10
CA ILE A 28 5.89 -10.49 1.64
C ILE A 28 5.20 -11.63 0.87
N ASN A 29 5.21 -12.86 1.43
CA ASN A 29 4.49 -13.98 0.83
C ASN A 29 2.97 -13.87 1.08
N THR A 30 2.56 -13.47 2.28
CA THR A 30 1.17 -13.12 2.58
C THR A 30 0.71 -11.95 1.71
N LEU A 31 1.54 -10.94 1.49
CA LEU A 31 1.23 -9.84 0.57
C LEU A 31 0.93 -10.36 -0.84
N ALA A 32 1.77 -11.24 -1.39
CA ALA A 32 1.54 -11.84 -2.70
C ALA A 32 0.18 -12.56 -2.78
N ARG A 33 -0.16 -13.33 -1.75
CA ARG A 33 -1.47 -14.00 -1.66
C ARG A 33 -2.64 -13.01 -1.58
N ILE A 34 -2.51 -11.92 -0.83
CA ILE A 34 -3.55 -10.89 -0.74
C ILE A 34 -3.75 -10.21 -2.09
N ILE A 35 -2.66 -9.88 -2.80
CA ILE A 35 -2.76 -9.26 -4.12
C ILE A 35 -3.35 -10.24 -5.14
N ASN A 36 -3.03 -11.53 -5.05
CA ASN A 36 -3.72 -12.54 -5.85
C ASN A 36 -5.23 -12.55 -5.55
N PHE A 37 -5.62 -12.49 -4.28
CA PHE A 37 -7.03 -12.41 -3.91
C PHE A 37 -7.71 -11.18 -4.54
N PHE A 38 -7.05 -10.03 -4.59
CA PHE A 38 -7.60 -8.84 -5.27
C PHE A 38 -7.76 -9.08 -6.77
N GLU A 39 -6.75 -9.65 -7.43
CA GLU A 39 -6.75 -9.91 -8.86
C GLU A 39 -7.83 -10.94 -9.28
N GLN A 40 -8.13 -11.92 -8.43
CA GLN A 40 -9.18 -12.91 -8.71
C GLN A 40 -10.59 -12.35 -8.50
N ASN A 41 -10.76 -11.41 -7.56
CA ASN A 41 -12.10 -11.01 -7.10
C ASN A 41 -12.53 -9.61 -7.54
N TYR A 42 -11.60 -8.68 -7.65
CA TYR A 42 -11.86 -7.26 -7.85
C TYR A 42 -11.23 -6.68 -9.11
N LYS A 43 -10.49 -7.48 -9.88
CA LYS A 43 -9.94 -7.05 -11.17
C LYS A 43 -11.03 -6.45 -12.05
N ARG A 44 -10.76 -5.24 -12.54
CA ARG A 44 -11.64 -4.54 -13.47
C ARG A 44 -11.37 -4.98 -14.90
N VAL A 45 -12.32 -5.72 -15.47
CA VAL A 45 -12.30 -6.14 -16.88
C VAL A 45 -13.56 -5.60 -17.54
N ASN A 46 -13.39 -4.90 -18.67
CA ASN A 46 -14.53 -4.42 -19.45
C ASN A 46 -15.13 -5.56 -20.30
N ASN A 47 -16.29 -5.32 -20.91
CA ASN A 47 -16.98 -6.29 -21.79
C ASN A 47 -16.13 -6.76 -22.98
N ASP A 48 -15.06 -6.04 -23.33
CA ASP A 48 -14.11 -6.40 -24.37
C ASP A 48 -13.01 -7.37 -23.89
N GLY A 49 -13.06 -7.81 -22.63
CA GLY A 49 -12.07 -8.69 -22.03
C GLY A 49 -10.76 -8.01 -21.67
N VAL A 50 -10.66 -6.68 -21.83
CA VAL A 50 -9.41 -5.95 -21.55
C VAL A 50 -9.39 -5.46 -20.12
N GLU A 51 -8.28 -5.73 -19.44
CA GLU A 51 -8.01 -5.25 -18.10
C GLU A 51 -7.89 -3.71 -18.08
N ARG A 52 -8.54 -3.08 -17.11
CA ARG A 52 -8.58 -1.63 -16.94
C ARG A 52 -7.96 -1.23 -15.62
N GLN A 53 -7.41 -0.01 -15.59
CA GLN A 53 -6.86 0.57 -14.37
C GLN A 53 -7.92 0.58 -13.27
N TYR A 54 -7.51 0.10 -12.10
CA TYR A 54 -8.23 0.15 -10.85
C TYR A 54 -7.24 0.19 -9.68
N ALA A 55 -7.77 0.57 -8.53
CA ALA A 55 -7.05 0.51 -7.27
C ALA A 55 -7.97 0.02 -6.16
N ALA A 56 -7.42 -0.66 -5.17
CA ALA A 56 -8.14 -1.19 -4.03
C ALA A 56 -7.32 -0.96 -2.77
N ALA A 57 -7.98 -0.66 -1.66
CA ALA A 57 -7.31 -0.60 -0.37
C ALA A 57 -8.12 -1.30 0.71
N ILE A 58 -7.41 -1.91 1.65
CA ILE A 58 -8.02 -2.58 2.80
C ILE A 58 -7.47 -2.03 4.12
N ASN A 59 -8.24 -2.23 5.20
CA ASN A 59 -7.76 -2.11 6.57
C ASN A 59 -8.36 -3.24 7.40
N VAL A 60 -7.57 -4.29 7.60
CA VAL A 60 -7.98 -5.58 8.17
C VAL A 60 -7.28 -5.84 9.51
N PRO A 61 -7.69 -6.84 10.32
CA PRO A 61 -6.93 -7.24 11.49
C PRO A 61 -5.45 -7.51 11.16
N LYS A 62 -4.53 -7.03 12.02
CA LYS A 62 -3.08 -7.14 11.82
C LYS A 62 -2.60 -8.55 11.45
N HIS A 63 -3.15 -9.59 12.10
CA HIS A 63 -2.79 -10.99 11.85
C HIS A 63 -3.07 -11.46 10.41
N GLN A 64 -3.95 -10.80 9.67
CA GLN A 64 -4.25 -11.14 8.27
C GLN A 64 -3.14 -10.71 7.30
N CYS A 65 -2.13 -9.99 7.77
CA CYS A 65 -0.94 -9.62 6.98
C CYS A 65 0.35 -10.26 7.46
N GLN A 66 0.26 -11.10 8.49
CA GLN A 66 1.41 -11.79 9.07
C GLN A 66 1.67 -13.10 8.35
N GLN A 67 2.79 -13.73 8.71
CA GLN A 67 3.22 -14.99 8.14
C GLN A 67 2.12 -16.06 8.24
N ASN A 68 2.00 -16.88 7.19
CA ASN A 68 1.08 -18.03 7.08
C ASN A 68 -0.42 -17.70 6.97
N PHE A 69 -0.83 -16.43 6.92
CA PHE A 69 -2.21 -16.11 6.58
C PHE A 69 -2.52 -16.45 5.11
N ILE A 70 -3.63 -17.14 4.87
CA ILE A 70 -4.12 -17.52 3.55
C ILE A 70 -5.49 -16.87 3.33
N PRO A 71 -5.58 -15.84 2.48
CA PRO A 71 -6.84 -15.15 2.19
C PRO A 71 -7.75 -16.04 1.33
N GLU A 72 -8.94 -16.34 1.84
CA GLU A 72 -9.99 -17.10 1.17
C GLU A 72 -11.35 -16.40 1.35
N GLN A 73 -12.31 -16.70 0.48
CA GLN A 73 -13.62 -16.04 0.45
C GLN A 73 -14.42 -16.13 1.76
N ASN A 74 -14.16 -17.16 2.56
CA ASN A 74 -14.84 -17.40 3.85
C ASN A 74 -14.10 -16.81 5.05
N ASN A 75 -12.87 -16.29 4.89
CA ASN A 75 -12.03 -15.84 6.00
C ASN A 75 -11.43 -14.42 5.81
N PHE A 76 -11.51 -13.86 4.60
CA PHE A 76 -10.91 -12.59 4.24
C PHE A 76 -11.90 -11.71 3.47
N LEU A 77 -12.09 -10.47 3.93
CA LEU A 77 -13.04 -9.51 3.35
C LEU A 77 -14.46 -10.09 3.20
N THR A 78 -14.90 -10.88 4.19
CA THR A 78 -16.16 -11.64 4.13
C THR A 78 -17.42 -10.77 4.09
N GLN A 79 -17.29 -9.49 4.42
CA GLN A 79 -18.35 -8.48 4.34
C GLN A 79 -18.44 -7.82 2.96
N GLU A 80 -17.47 -8.07 2.08
CA GLU A 80 -17.31 -7.38 0.81
C GLU A 80 -17.80 -8.26 -0.34
N ASN A 81 -18.97 -7.94 -0.88
CA ASN A 81 -19.48 -8.66 -2.05
C ASN A 81 -18.69 -8.27 -3.31
N ALA A 82 -17.95 -9.22 -3.87
CA ALA A 82 -17.08 -8.98 -5.02
C ALA A 82 -17.80 -8.49 -6.28
N GLU A 83 -19.05 -8.90 -6.51
CA GLU A 83 -19.84 -8.40 -7.64
C GLU A 83 -20.19 -6.92 -7.46
N ASN A 84 -20.60 -6.52 -6.26
CA ASN A 84 -20.88 -5.12 -5.94
C ASN A 84 -19.63 -4.24 -6.09
N VAL A 85 -18.46 -4.72 -5.65
CA VAL A 85 -17.17 -4.02 -5.83
C VAL A 85 -16.90 -3.82 -7.33
N LYS A 86 -16.96 -4.91 -8.12
CA LYS A 86 -16.71 -4.86 -9.57
C LYS A 86 -17.67 -3.93 -10.30
N ASN A 87 -18.96 -3.98 -9.97
CA ASN A 87 -19.96 -3.12 -10.57
C ASN A 87 -19.67 -1.64 -10.27
N ALA A 88 -19.33 -1.32 -9.02
CA ALA A 88 -19.05 0.06 -8.60
C ALA A 88 -17.79 0.65 -9.23
N ILE A 89 -16.72 -0.14 -9.40
CA ILE A 89 -15.48 0.35 -10.05
C ILE A 89 -15.56 0.32 -11.58
N THR A 90 -16.54 -0.38 -12.16
CA THR A 90 -16.78 -0.40 -13.61
C THR A 90 -17.63 0.77 -14.08
N ASP A 91 -18.56 1.26 -13.24
CA ASP A 91 -19.32 2.49 -13.49
C ASP A 91 -18.36 3.69 -13.60
N GLU A 92 -18.14 4.21 -14.81
CA GLU A 92 -17.23 5.34 -15.04
C GLU A 92 -17.77 6.68 -14.51
N THR A 93 -19.02 6.74 -14.04
CA THR A 93 -19.64 7.94 -13.47
C THR A 93 -19.20 8.14 -12.01
N ASN A 94 -19.36 7.12 -11.18
CA ASN A 94 -18.94 7.15 -9.78
C ASN A 94 -17.60 6.46 -9.56
N ALA A 95 -17.36 5.30 -10.17
CA ALA A 95 -16.11 4.56 -10.15
C ALA A 95 -15.51 4.37 -8.74
N LEU A 96 -16.34 4.25 -7.70
CA LEU A 96 -15.91 4.21 -6.30
C LEU A 96 -16.82 3.28 -5.49
N TYR A 97 -16.19 2.35 -4.79
CA TYR A 97 -16.78 1.47 -3.79
C TYR A 97 -16.20 1.80 -2.41
N GLN A 98 -17.06 1.83 -1.39
CA GLN A 98 -16.66 2.02 0.01
C GLN A 98 -17.41 1.01 0.88
N GLY A 99 -16.71 -0.04 1.28
CA GLY A 99 -17.21 -1.12 2.12
C GLY A 99 -16.78 -0.99 3.57
N SER A 100 -16.79 -2.11 4.30
CA SER A 100 -16.46 -2.19 5.72
C SER A 100 -14.94 -2.23 5.94
N GLU A 101 -14.22 -3.08 5.24
CA GLU A 101 -12.78 -3.27 5.33
C GLU A 101 -12.07 -3.04 3.99
N LEU A 102 -12.83 -2.78 2.92
CA LEU A 102 -12.34 -2.54 1.55
C LEU A 102 -12.89 -1.23 1.00
N ILE A 103 -12.04 -0.47 0.31
CA ILE A 103 -12.44 0.57 -0.65
C ILE A 103 -11.83 0.20 -2.01
N ALA A 104 -12.49 0.55 -3.10
CA ALA A 104 -11.95 0.33 -4.43
C ALA A 104 -12.40 1.42 -5.39
N ALA A 105 -11.57 1.74 -6.37
CA ALA A 105 -11.88 2.73 -7.38
C ALA A 105 -11.46 2.27 -8.78
N GLY A 106 -12.28 2.63 -9.76
CA GLY A 106 -11.93 2.56 -11.17
C GLY A 106 -11.46 3.91 -11.68
N THR A 107 -11.57 4.13 -12.99
CA THR A 107 -11.33 5.44 -13.59
C THR A 107 -12.64 6.20 -13.69
N ARG A 108 -12.71 7.41 -13.12
CA ARG A 108 -13.91 8.26 -13.21
C ARG A 108 -13.80 9.20 -14.40
N LYS A 109 -14.80 9.20 -15.26
CA LYS A 109 -14.91 10.11 -16.40
C LYS A 109 -15.38 11.48 -15.92
N MET A 110 -14.57 12.50 -16.17
CA MET A 110 -14.94 13.90 -15.96
C MET A 110 -15.17 14.57 -17.33
N ASN A 111 -15.77 15.76 -17.35
CA ASN A 111 -16.10 16.46 -18.61
C ASN A 111 -14.90 16.65 -19.56
N LYS A 112 -13.69 16.87 -19.02
CA LYS A 112 -12.48 17.21 -19.80
C LYS A 112 -11.31 16.24 -19.64
N TYR A 113 -11.37 15.35 -18.66
CA TYR A 113 -10.28 14.44 -18.32
C TYR A 113 -10.83 13.22 -17.58
N ASN A 114 -9.99 12.21 -17.38
CA ASN A 114 -10.34 11.07 -16.55
C ASN A 114 -9.56 11.15 -15.24
N ARG A 115 -10.25 11.00 -14.11
CA ARG A 115 -9.59 10.91 -12.81
C ARG A 115 -9.17 9.46 -12.55
N HIS A 116 -7.90 9.29 -12.19
CA HIS A 116 -7.31 7.99 -11.91
C HIS A 116 -7.84 7.40 -10.60
N SER A 117 -7.84 6.06 -10.52
CA SER A 117 -8.34 5.30 -9.37
C SER A 117 -7.62 5.67 -8.07
N GLU A 118 -6.32 5.89 -8.13
CA GLU A 118 -5.47 6.22 -6.99
C GLU A 118 -5.93 7.54 -6.36
N SER A 119 -6.13 8.56 -7.20
CA SER A 119 -6.61 9.88 -6.79
C SER A 119 -8.00 9.83 -6.15
N LEU A 120 -8.88 8.95 -6.63
CA LEU A 120 -10.24 8.82 -6.08
C LEU A 120 -10.26 8.29 -4.64
N LEU A 121 -9.29 7.46 -4.25
CA LEU A 121 -9.22 6.93 -2.89
C LEU A 121 -8.61 7.92 -1.89
N PHE A 122 -7.88 8.92 -2.37
CA PHE A 122 -7.25 9.97 -1.56
C PHE A 122 -7.88 11.35 -1.74
N ILE A 123 -9.01 11.46 -2.44
CA ILE A 123 -9.67 12.75 -2.69
C ILE A 123 -10.11 13.40 -1.37
N SER A 124 -9.87 14.71 -1.24
CA SER A 124 -10.22 15.51 -0.05
C SER A 124 -9.56 14.98 1.23
N VAL A 125 -8.31 15.39 1.43
CA VAL A 125 -7.49 15.15 2.63
C VAL A 125 -8.36 15.32 3.91
N ASP A 126 -8.18 14.44 4.91
CA ASP A 126 -8.99 14.27 6.14
C ASP A 126 -10.35 13.59 6.01
N THR A 127 -10.98 13.63 4.84
CA THR A 127 -12.31 13.02 4.62
C THR A 127 -12.32 12.00 3.48
N SER A 128 -11.12 11.63 3.01
CA SER A 128 -10.95 10.73 1.88
C SER A 128 -11.45 9.31 2.19
N PRO A 129 -11.83 8.53 1.17
CA PRO A 129 -12.12 7.10 1.34
C PRO A 129 -11.03 6.35 2.11
N MET A 130 -9.75 6.64 1.82
CA MET A 130 -8.62 6.06 2.56
C MET A 130 -8.61 6.52 4.02
N THR A 131 -8.76 7.81 4.30
CA THR A 131 -8.78 8.32 5.68
C THR A 131 -9.89 7.67 6.50
N ASN A 132 -11.09 7.55 5.91
CA ASN A 132 -12.23 6.89 6.54
C ASN A 132 -11.96 5.39 6.78
N LEU A 133 -11.30 4.71 5.83
CA LEU A 133 -10.92 3.31 5.97
C LEU A 133 -9.88 3.10 7.09
N LEU A 134 -8.83 3.92 7.13
CA LEU A 134 -7.77 3.86 8.15
C LEU A 134 -8.31 4.16 9.56
N ASN A 135 -9.34 5.00 9.69
CA ASN A 135 -9.96 5.33 10.97
C ASN A 135 -10.77 4.19 11.59
N LYS A 136 -11.15 3.16 10.83
CA LYS A 136 -11.95 2.04 11.36
C LYS A 136 -11.16 1.12 12.29
N ARG A 137 -9.84 1.06 12.13
CA ARG A 137 -8.93 0.23 12.93
C ARG A 137 -7.56 0.89 12.92
N LYS A 138 -7.09 1.40 14.05
CA LYS A 138 -5.86 2.21 14.13
C LYS A 138 -4.57 1.37 14.04
N ASP A 139 -4.62 0.15 14.55
CA ASP A 139 -3.51 -0.81 14.65
C ASP A 139 -3.61 -1.93 13.61
N GLY A 140 -4.35 -1.70 12.52
CA GLY A 140 -4.67 -2.71 11.52
C GLY A 140 -3.51 -3.10 10.61
N CYS A 141 -3.85 -3.87 9.58
CA CYS A 141 -3.02 -3.94 8.39
C CYS A 141 -3.72 -3.25 7.24
N SER A 142 -3.05 -2.22 6.72
CA SER A 142 -3.51 -1.43 5.60
C SER A 142 -2.68 -1.73 4.36
N ILE A 143 -3.35 -2.10 3.28
CA ILE A 143 -2.71 -2.37 1.99
C ILE A 143 -3.42 -1.52 0.96
N PHE A 144 -2.64 -0.81 0.14
CA PHE A 144 -3.14 -0.06 -1.01
C PHE A 144 -2.54 -0.64 -2.28
N TYR A 145 -3.36 -1.25 -3.11
CA TYR A 145 -2.98 -1.86 -4.38
C TYR A 145 -3.44 -1.01 -5.56
N THR A 146 -2.58 -0.90 -6.58
CA THR A 146 -2.90 -0.31 -7.88
C THR A 146 -2.47 -1.28 -8.97
N LEU A 147 -3.28 -1.42 -10.03
CA LEU A 147 -2.89 -2.27 -11.16
C LEU A 147 -1.64 -1.71 -11.84
N ASN A 148 -1.73 -0.48 -12.34
CA ASN A 148 -0.57 0.26 -12.86
C ASN A 148 -0.06 1.23 -11.80
N SER A 149 1.26 1.43 -11.76
CA SER A 149 1.92 2.38 -10.87
C SER A 149 1.30 3.78 -10.97
N PRO A 150 1.25 4.57 -9.88
CA PRO A 150 0.79 5.95 -9.94
C PRO A 150 1.54 6.73 -11.00
N CYS A 151 0.80 7.46 -11.84
CA CYS A 151 1.43 8.22 -12.91
C CYS A 151 2.28 9.38 -12.35
N VAL A 152 3.41 9.64 -12.99
CA VAL A 152 4.41 10.62 -12.55
C VAL A 152 3.88 12.06 -12.58
N ASP A 153 3.11 12.40 -13.61
CA ASP A 153 2.74 13.82 -13.86
C ASP A 153 1.55 14.28 -13.02
N SER A 154 0.66 13.36 -12.65
CA SER A 154 -0.58 13.70 -11.93
C SER A 154 -0.60 13.06 -10.54
N CYS A 155 -0.63 11.73 -10.43
CA CYS A 155 -0.70 11.07 -9.12
C CYS A 155 0.54 11.33 -8.25
N LEU A 156 1.73 11.41 -8.83
CA LEU A 156 2.98 11.80 -8.14
C LEU A 156 3.44 13.22 -8.55
N GLY A 157 2.52 13.98 -9.12
CA GLY A 157 2.73 15.37 -9.50
C GLY A 157 2.43 16.31 -8.33
N SER A 158 2.35 17.59 -8.66
CA SER A 158 1.99 18.68 -7.74
C SER A 158 0.55 19.19 -7.97
N ASP A 159 -0.28 18.42 -8.67
CA ASP A 159 -1.65 18.81 -8.97
C ASP A 159 -2.64 18.42 -7.85
N SER A 160 -3.92 18.79 -8.01
CA SER A 160 -4.98 18.45 -7.04
C SER A 160 -5.44 16.99 -7.09
N HIS A 161 -4.83 16.17 -7.95
CA HIS A 161 -5.08 14.74 -8.10
C HIS A 161 -3.94 13.90 -7.50
N SER A 162 -2.85 14.55 -7.08
CA SER A 162 -1.73 13.98 -6.38
C SER A 162 -2.17 13.19 -5.15
N ILE A 163 -1.57 12.02 -4.96
CA ILE A 163 -1.82 11.17 -3.80
C ILE A 163 -0.84 11.43 -2.66
N ILE A 164 0.21 12.24 -2.87
CA ILE A 164 1.31 12.44 -1.92
C ILE A 164 0.80 12.89 -0.54
N ASN A 165 -0.09 13.88 -0.47
CA ASN A 165 -0.66 14.33 0.81
C ASN A 165 -1.47 13.22 1.50
N GLY A 166 -2.14 12.37 0.72
CA GLY A 166 -2.85 11.21 1.24
C GLY A 166 -1.90 10.16 1.80
N LEU A 167 -0.75 9.95 1.16
CA LEU A 167 0.31 9.07 1.66
C LEU A 167 0.94 9.62 2.94
N GLU A 168 1.10 10.94 3.04
CA GLU A 168 1.56 11.59 4.27
C GLU A 168 0.65 11.29 5.45
N GLN A 169 -0.68 11.35 5.28
CA GLN A 169 -1.62 10.95 6.33
C GLN A 169 -1.56 9.45 6.64
N TRP A 170 -1.36 8.63 5.61
CA TRP A 170 -1.28 7.19 5.79
C TRP A 170 -0.02 6.76 6.54
N LYS A 171 1.09 7.50 6.40
CA LYS A 171 2.32 7.31 7.17
C LYS A 171 2.06 7.23 8.67
N ASP A 172 1.15 8.06 9.17
CA ASP A 172 0.82 8.19 10.60
C ASP A 172 -0.11 7.09 11.13
N HIS A 173 -0.53 6.14 10.28
CA HIS A 173 -1.27 4.97 10.73
C HIS A 173 -0.36 4.02 11.52
N ASP A 174 -0.75 3.64 12.75
CA ASP A 174 0.08 2.81 13.64
C ASP A 174 0.27 1.37 13.15
N GLY A 175 -0.62 0.89 12.29
CA GLY A 175 -0.63 -0.46 11.76
C GLY A 175 0.43 -0.79 10.68
N ILE A 176 0.38 -2.04 10.21
CA ILE A 176 1.15 -2.52 9.05
C ILE A 176 0.68 -1.74 7.80
N LYS A 177 1.62 -1.34 6.94
CA LYS A 177 1.37 -0.54 5.73
C LYS A 177 2.07 -1.17 4.52
N ALA A 178 1.38 -1.27 3.39
CA ALA A 178 1.99 -1.68 2.13
C ALA A 178 1.31 -0.99 0.93
N PHE A 179 2.05 -0.12 0.24
CA PHE A 179 1.69 0.32 -1.09
C PHE A 179 2.17 -0.72 -2.09
N VAL A 180 1.28 -1.27 -2.89
CA VAL A 180 1.60 -2.22 -3.95
C VAL A 180 1.18 -1.71 -5.32
N PHE A 181 2.04 -1.89 -6.32
CA PHE A 181 1.65 -1.85 -7.72
C PHE A 181 2.05 -3.14 -8.45
N LYS A 182 1.49 -3.41 -9.62
CA LYS A 182 1.84 -4.58 -10.44
C LYS A 182 2.63 -4.19 -11.69
N ASP A 183 2.02 -3.35 -12.51
CA ASP A 183 2.55 -2.92 -13.80
C ASP A 183 3.03 -1.46 -13.77
N PHE A 184 3.97 -1.12 -14.64
CA PHE A 184 4.34 0.29 -14.82
C PHE A 184 3.28 1.02 -15.64
N TRP A 185 2.94 2.24 -15.24
CA TRP A 185 2.12 3.10 -16.07
C TRP A 185 2.78 3.28 -17.43
N LYS A 186 2.06 2.88 -18.48
CA LYS A 186 2.61 2.74 -19.84
C LYS A 186 3.26 4.01 -20.41
N PHE A 187 2.87 5.19 -19.92
CA PHE A 187 3.40 6.47 -20.37
C PHE A 187 4.60 7.00 -19.56
N ASP A 188 5.02 6.27 -18.53
CA ASP A 188 6.11 6.71 -17.63
C ASP A 188 7.36 5.85 -17.72
N LYS A 189 7.43 4.89 -18.67
CA LYS A 189 8.56 3.96 -18.80
C LYS A 189 9.91 4.66 -19.00
N GLU A 190 9.90 5.81 -19.67
CA GLU A 190 11.10 6.61 -19.96
C GLU A 190 11.31 7.75 -18.94
N LYS A 191 10.49 7.81 -17.88
CA LYS A 191 10.59 8.86 -16.86
C LYS A 191 11.47 8.42 -15.70
N ASP A 192 11.88 9.40 -14.90
CA ASP A 192 12.65 9.19 -13.68
C ASP A 192 11.79 8.58 -12.56
N LEU A 193 11.47 7.30 -12.69
CA LEU A 193 10.75 6.52 -11.69
C LEU A 193 11.57 6.32 -10.42
N GLN A 194 12.90 6.36 -10.50
CA GLN A 194 13.77 6.24 -9.32
C GLN A 194 13.53 7.40 -8.35
N THR A 195 13.56 8.65 -8.83
CA THR A 195 13.27 9.81 -7.98
C THR A 195 11.80 9.84 -7.57
N LYS A 196 10.88 9.47 -8.47
CA LYS A 196 9.44 9.57 -8.21
C LYS A 196 8.93 8.53 -7.22
N PHE A 197 9.39 7.29 -7.28
CA PHE A 197 9.00 6.27 -6.30
C PHE A 197 9.60 6.51 -4.91
N LYS A 198 10.74 7.21 -4.82
CA LYS A 198 11.24 7.69 -3.52
C LYS A 198 10.26 8.63 -2.81
N GLN A 199 9.43 9.37 -3.56
CA GLN A 199 8.38 10.19 -2.95
C GLN A 199 7.34 9.33 -2.23
N ILE A 200 7.03 8.14 -2.75
CA ILE A 200 6.12 7.18 -2.09
C ILE A 200 6.81 6.58 -0.86
N VAL A 201 8.04 6.09 -1.02
CA VAL A 201 8.81 5.40 0.03
C VAL A 201 9.10 6.30 1.24
N ALA A 202 9.17 7.61 1.05
CA ALA A 202 9.28 8.57 2.14
C ALA A 202 8.08 8.56 3.12
N HIS A 203 6.94 8.02 2.69
CA HIS A 203 5.70 7.95 3.45
C HIS A 203 5.31 6.52 3.83
N VAL A 204 5.39 5.57 2.91
CA VAL A 204 4.93 4.19 3.14
C VAL A 204 5.79 3.16 2.40
N PRO A 205 5.92 1.92 2.93
CA PRO A 205 6.63 0.84 2.24
C PRO A 205 6.02 0.55 0.87
N LEU A 206 6.86 0.55 -0.17
CA LEU A 206 6.46 0.29 -1.56
C LEU A 206 6.88 -1.11 -2.00
N PHE A 207 5.97 -1.81 -2.66
CA PHE A 207 6.18 -3.13 -3.20
C PHE A 207 5.70 -3.22 -4.65
N ARG A 208 6.31 -4.12 -5.40
CA ARG A 208 5.81 -4.56 -6.70
C ARG A 208 5.44 -6.02 -6.67
N CYS A 209 4.19 -6.37 -6.95
CA CYS A 209 3.73 -7.76 -7.02
C CYS A 209 3.42 -8.12 -8.46
N VAL A 210 4.19 -9.06 -9.03
CA VAL A 210 4.14 -9.41 -10.46
C VAL A 210 3.40 -10.71 -10.73
N SER A 211 3.20 -11.54 -9.71
CA SER A 211 2.46 -12.80 -9.81
C SER A 211 1.90 -13.22 -8.44
N GLU A 212 1.15 -14.32 -8.41
CA GLU A 212 0.46 -14.82 -7.21
C GLU A 212 1.38 -15.10 -6.02
N ASN A 213 2.65 -15.40 -6.28
CA ASN A 213 3.63 -15.81 -5.29
C ASN A 213 4.88 -14.91 -5.28
N GLN A 214 4.81 -13.74 -5.93
CA GLN A 214 6.01 -12.94 -6.16
C GLN A 214 5.74 -11.45 -5.98
N CYS A 215 6.28 -10.94 -4.89
CA CYS A 215 6.39 -9.52 -4.61
C CYS A 215 7.84 -9.14 -4.31
N TYR A 216 8.19 -7.90 -4.60
CA TYR A 216 9.48 -7.31 -4.33
C TYR A 216 9.30 -6.06 -3.48
N ALA A 217 10.04 -5.95 -2.38
CA ALA A 217 10.17 -4.68 -1.68
C ALA A 217 11.00 -3.72 -2.55
N CYS A 218 10.44 -2.56 -2.85
CA CYS A 218 11.09 -1.58 -3.71
C CYS A 218 12.23 -0.83 -3.03
N LYS A 219 12.33 -0.92 -1.69
CA LYS A 219 13.31 -0.18 -0.88
C LYS A 219 13.24 1.32 -1.22
N GLY A 220 14.36 2.03 -1.07
CA GLY A 220 14.48 3.43 -1.48
C GLY A 220 14.53 4.43 -0.32
N GLU A 221 14.54 3.92 0.91
CA GLU A 221 14.62 4.71 2.13
C GLU A 221 15.96 5.45 2.19
N GLY A 222 15.89 6.75 2.50
CA GLY A 222 17.06 7.63 2.55
C GLY A 222 17.86 7.63 1.23
N ASN A 223 19.13 7.28 1.34
CA ASN A 223 20.05 7.27 0.20
C ASN A 223 20.02 5.97 -0.62
N THR A 224 19.27 4.96 -0.17
CA THR A 224 19.16 3.68 -0.88
C THR A 224 18.48 3.88 -2.23
N ALA A 225 18.94 3.21 -3.29
CA ALA A 225 18.28 3.24 -4.58
C ALA A 225 16.98 2.41 -4.54
N ILE A 226 16.04 2.73 -5.43
CA ILE A 226 14.89 1.85 -5.67
C ILE A 226 15.40 0.54 -6.27
N ASP A 227 14.87 -0.58 -5.81
CA ASP A 227 15.22 -1.91 -6.28
C ASP A 227 14.90 -2.06 -7.77
N ALA A 228 15.79 -2.72 -8.52
CA ALA A 228 15.66 -2.85 -9.97
C ALA A 228 14.37 -3.57 -10.40
N HIS A 229 13.81 -4.46 -9.55
CA HIS A 229 12.53 -5.10 -9.85
C HIS A 229 11.35 -4.10 -9.84
N CYS A 230 11.51 -2.93 -9.24
CA CYS A 230 10.53 -1.87 -9.21
C CYS A 230 10.80 -0.75 -10.23
N LEU A 231 11.68 -1.00 -11.21
CA LEU A 231 11.96 -0.10 -12.32
C LEU A 231 11.79 -0.87 -13.66
N PRO A 232 11.42 -0.17 -14.77
CA PRO A 232 11.27 -0.77 -16.11
C PRO A 232 12.55 -1.37 -16.70
#